data_AF-A0A966Q2S3-F1
#
_entry.id   AF-A0A966Q2S3-F1
#
_cell.length_a   1.000
_cell.length_b   1.000
_cell.length_c   1.000
_cell.angle_alpha   90.00
_cell.angle_beta   90.00
_cell.angle_gamma   90.00
#
_symmetry.space_group_name_H-M   'P 1'
#
loop_
_entity.id
_entity.type
_entity.pdbx_description
1 polymer ?
#
loop_
_entity_poly.entity_id
_entity_poly.type
_entity_poly.pdbx_seq_one_letter_code
_entity_poly.pdbx_strand_id
1 'polypeptide(L)'
;MSDEERKAYYGTNFGSSLEVQAKCRAIATENVLKQGTSKKGKYSPKFPEKYIGDPTNIIYRSMWEKRVMESLDNNFGVIRWASEEIIIPYYSPIDCKYHRYYPDFYVEARAPDGSVKKMLLEVKPAAQTQPPKSPKRKTKRYISEVMTYGVNEAKWKAAKEFCLDKGWEFRIITEAELFKKPTK
;
A
#
# COMPACT_ATOMS: atom_id res chain seq x y z
N MET A 1 -22.13 8.82 -4.21
CA MET A 1 -22.85 7.55 -4.14
C MET A 1 -23.73 7.57 -2.91
N SER A 2 -25.05 7.40 -3.08
CA SER A 2 -26.01 7.35 -1.98
C SER A 2 -25.84 6.06 -1.17
N ASP A 3 -26.38 6.04 0.04
CA ASP A 3 -26.34 4.85 0.91
C ASP A 3 -27.13 3.67 0.31
N GLU A 4 -28.08 3.93 -0.59
CA GLU A 4 -28.74 2.88 -1.39
C GLU A 4 -27.82 2.28 -2.46
N GLU A 5 -26.99 3.09 -3.12
CA GLU A 5 -25.99 2.62 -4.10
C GLU A 5 -24.88 1.79 -3.42
N ARG A 6 -24.53 2.12 -2.17
CA ARG A 6 -23.62 1.31 -1.33
C ARG A 6 -24.23 -0.05 -0.95
N LYS A 7 -25.52 -0.08 -0.60
CA LYS A 7 -26.23 -1.34 -0.31
C LYS A 7 -26.35 -2.24 -1.54
N ALA A 8 -26.54 -1.68 -2.73
CA ALA A 8 -26.55 -2.46 -3.97
C ALA A 8 -25.17 -3.06 -4.31
N TYR A 9 -24.08 -2.31 -4.08
CA TYR A 9 -22.72 -2.75 -4.41
C TYR A 9 -22.15 -3.78 -3.41
N TYR A 10 -22.47 -3.67 -2.12
CA TYR A 10 -21.96 -4.57 -1.07
C TYR A 10 -22.99 -5.59 -0.55
N GLY A 11 -24.28 -5.45 -0.87
CA GLY A 11 -25.38 -6.10 -0.16
C GLY A 11 -25.88 -7.45 -0.66
N THR A 12 -25.19 -8.16 -1.55
CA THR A 12 -25.71 -9.46 -2.05
C THR A 12 -24.74 -10.65 -1.96
N ASN A 13 -23.55 -10.56 -1.35
CA ASN A 13 -22.65 -11.74 -1.32
C ASN A 13 -21.75 -11.97 -0.08
N PHE A 14 -21.91 -11.24 1.02
CA PHE A 14 -21.27 -11.63 2.28
C PHE A 14 -22.28 -11.63 3.43
N GLY A 15 -22.81 -12.81 3.72
CA GLY A 15 -23.73 -13.03 4.84
C GLY A 15 -23.06 -12.66 6.17
N SER A 16 -23.76 -11.85 6.95
CA SER A 16 -23.43 -11.35 8.30
C SER A 16 -23.48 -12.44 9.38
N SER A 17 -23.03 -13.66 9.09
CA SER A 17 -22.96 -14.71 10.10
C SER A 17 -21.67 -14.56 10.92
N LEU A 18 -21.81 -14.51 12.24
CA LEU A 18 -20.70 -14.55 13.21
C LEU A 18 -19.73 -15.72 12.93
N GLU A 19 -20.21 -16.82 12.34
CA GLU A 19 -19.34 -17.94 11.89
C GLU A 19 -18.42 -17.56 10.73
N VAL A 20 -18.88 -16.74 9.78
CA VAL A 20 -18.06 -16.28 8.65
C VAL A 20 -16.96 -15.36 9.17
N GLN A 21 -17.29 -14.45 10.08
CA GLN A 21 -16.31 -13.58 10.74
C GLN A 21 -15.27 -14.36 11.57
N ALA A 22 -15.69 -15.40 12.30
CA ALA A 22 -14.80 -16.25 13.07
C ALA A 22 -13.87 -17.09 12.19
N LYS A 23 -14.39 -17.68 11.10
CA LYS A 23 -13.59 -18.42 10.11
C LYS A 23 -12.59 -17.50 9.39
N CYS A 24 -12.95 -16.24 9.13
CA CYS A 24 -12.04 -15.25 8.54
C CYS A 24 -10.88 -14.87 9.45
N ARG A 25 -11.10 -14.73 10.77
CA ARG A 25 -10.00 -14.48 11.73
C ARG A 25 -9.00 -15.63 11.81
N ALA A 26 -9.47 -16.88 11.77
CA ALA A 26 -8.59 -18.04 11.85
C ALA A 26 -7.73 -18.22 10.57
N ILE A 27 -8.30 -17.93 9.39
CA ILE A 27 -7.63 -18.14 8.10
C ILE A 27 -6.61 -17.03 7.79
N ALA A 28 -6.84 -15.79 8.25
CA ALA A 28 -5.89 -14.68 8.07
C ALA A 28 -4.54 -14.95 8.76
N THR A 29 -4.54 -15.66 9.89
CA THR A 29 -3.33 -15.98 10.66
C THR A 29 -2.47 -17.07 10.01
N GLU A 30 -3.06 -17.99 9.25
CA GLU A 30 -2.39 -19.18 8.71
C GLU A 30 -1.66 -18.91 7.38
N ASN A 31 -2.13 -17.94 6.58
CA ASN A 31 -1.59 -17.64 5.25
C ASN A 31 -0.40 -16.68 5.23
N VAL A 32 0.05 -16.17 6.38
CA VAL A 32 1.23 -15.28 6.49
C VAL A 32 2.54 -16.03 6.23
N LEU A 33 2.55 -17.37 6.27
CA LEU A 33 3.79 -18.17 6.38
C LEU A 33 4.33 -18.80 5.07
N LYS A 34 3.87 -18.41 3.88
CA LYS A 34 4.41 -18.96 2.62
C LYS A 34 4.75 -17.89 1.58
N GLN A 35 5.82 -17.13 1.84
CA GLN A 35 6.57 -16.41 0.82
C GLN A 35 8.08 -16.65 1.07
N GLY A 36 8.84 -16.89 0.01
CA GLY A 36 10.31 -17.07 0.09
C GLY A 36 10.98 -15.89 0.79
N THR A 37 12.18 -16.11 1.33
CA THR A 37 12.87 -15.15 2.21
C THR A 37 12.96 -13.75 1.60
N SER A 38 12.02 -12.87 1.96
CA SER A 38 12.10 -11.46 1.62
C SER A 38 13.34 -10.90 2.30
N LYS A 39 14.31 -10.44 1.50
CA LYS A 39 15.48 -9.74 2.03
C LYS A 39 14.99 -8.41 2.61
N LYS A 40 14.96 -8.35 3.94
CA LYS A 40 14.77 -7.14 4.74
C LYS A 40 16.13 -6.68 5.28
N GLY A 41 16.30 -5.39 5.53
CA GLY A 41 17.56 -4.88 6.05
C GLY A 41 17.51 -3.39 6.38
N LYS A 42 18.66 -2.87 6.81
CA LYS A 42 18.85 -1.44 7.04
C LYS A 42 19.32 -0.76 5.75
N TYR A 43 18.80 0.44 5.50
CA TYR A 43 19.25 1.32 4.44
C TYR A 43 20.06 2.47 5.04
N SER A 44 21.20 2.78 4.44
CA SER A 44 22.03 3.93 4.81
C SER A 44 21.97 4.93 3.66
N PRO A 45 21.31 6.09 3.83
CA PRO A 45 21.16 7.08 2.78
C PRO A 45 22.50 7.75 2.48
N LYS A 46 22.77 8.03 1.21
CA LYS A 46 23.93 8.85 0.79
C LYS A 46 23.70 10.33 1.05
N PHE A 47 22.45 10.76 1.06
CA PHE A 47 22.03 12.13 1.38
C PHE A 47 21.10 12.13 2.60
N PRO A 48 21.64 11.89 3.82
CA PRO A 48 20.84 11.81 5.05
C PRO A 48 19.95 13.04 5.29
N GLU A 49 20.37 14.22 4.84
CA GLU A 49 19.65 15.48 4.94
C GLU A 49 18.30 15.49 4.19
N LYS A 50 18.13 14.61 3.20
CA LYS A 50 16.84 14.42 2.51
C LYS A 50 15.87 13.57 3.31
N TYR A 51 16.34 12.76 4.26
CA TYR A 51 15.47 11.86 5.00
C TYR A 51 14.80 12.57 6.17
N ILE A 52 13.48 12.45 6.25
CA ILE A 52 12.67 12.94 7.35
C ILE A 52 12.57 11.82 8.39
N GLY A 53 13.19 12.01 9.55
CA GLY A 53 13.21 11.03 10.64
C GLY A 53 14.64 10.76 11.11
N ASP A 54 14.88 9.55 11.62
CA ASP A 54 16.23 9.08 11.98
C ASP A 54 16.91 8.38 10.79
N PRO A 55 17.87 9.04 10.09
CA PRO A 55 18.54 8.46 8.94
C PRO A 55 19.45 7.27 9.29
N THR A 56 19.73 7.02 10.57
CA THR A 56 20.55 5.89 11.02
C THR A 56 19.73 4.60 11.17
N ASN A 57 18.40 4.70 11.10
CA ASN A 57 17.49 3.59 11.36
C ASN A 57 16.39 3.43 10.29
N ILE A 58 16.75 3.58 9.02
CA ILE A 58 15.84 3.32 7.89
C ILE A 58 15.80 1.82 7.61
N ILE A 59 14.60 1.22 7.57
CA ILE A 59 14.40 -0.22 7.37
C ILE A 59 13.59 -0.45 6.09
N TYR A 60 14.10 -1.30 5.20
CA TYR A 60 13.30 -1.85 4.10
C TYR A 60 12.86 -3.27 4.44
N ARG A 61 11.61 -3.59 4.09
CA ARG A 61 10.97 -4.91 4.24
C ARG A 61 11.01 -5.73 2.95
N SER A 62 11.35 -5.09 1.84
CA SER A 62 11.55 -5.73 0.54
C SER A 62 12.69 -5.10 -0.26
N MET A 63 13.26 -5.88 -1.19
CA MET A 63 14.23 -5.34 -2.16
C MET A 63 13.62 -4.28 -3.10
N TRP A 64 12.30 -4.23 -3.21
CA TRP A 64 11.61 -3.24 -4.04
C TRP A 64 11.57 -1.89 -3.32
N GLU A 65 11.24 -1.89 -2.03
CA GLU A 65 11.39 -0.71 -1.17
C GLU A 65 12.83 -0.21 -1.17
N LYS A 66 13.82 -1.11 -1.05
CA LYS A 66 15.23 -0.71 -1.13
C LYS A 66 15.55 0.04 -2.42
N ARG A 67 15.04 -0.43 -3.58
CA ARG A 67 15.22 0.26 -4.87
C ARG A 67 14.51 1.61 -4.92
N VAL A 68 13.34 1.72 -4.30
CA VAL A 68 12.66 3.02 -4.17
C VAL A 68 13.49 3.97 -3.32
N MET A 69 13.97 3.53 -2.16
CA MET A 69 14.87 4.33 -1.30
C MET A 69 16.11 4.80 -2.06
N GLU A 70 16.78 3.88 -2.78
CA GLU A 70 17.93 4.22 -3.63
C GLU A 70 17.56 5.27 -4.70
N SER A 71 16.39 5.14 -5.33
CA SER A 71 15.92 6.12 -6.33
C SER A 71 15.63 7.48 -5.72
N LEU A 72 14.96 7.53 -4.56
CA LEU A 72 14.60 8.77 -3.87
C LEU A 72 15.84 9.51 -3.36
N ASP A 73 16.79 8.78 -2.78
CA ASP A 73 18.04 9.33 -2.25
C ASP A 73 18.92 9.94 -3.37
N ASN A 74 19.13 9.20 -4.46
CA ASN A 74 20.01 9.65 -5.56
C ASN A 74 19.35 10.68 -6.50
N ASN A 75 18.04 10.94 -6.42
CA ASN A 75 17.36 11.89 -7.29
C ASN A 75 17.48 13.32 -6.75
N PHE A 76 18.12 14.22 -7.51
CA PHE A 76 18.27 15.63 -7.15
C PHE A 76 16.95 16.42 -7.17
N GLY A 77 15.93 15.94 -7.88
CA GLY A 77 14.59 16.51 -7.86
C GLY A 77 13.81 16.21 -6.58
N VAL A 78 14.24 15.21 -5.80
CA VAL A 78 13.65 14.90 -4.49
C VAL A 78 14.25 15.82 -3.45
N ILE A 79 13.38 16.58 -2.77
CA ILE A 79 13.73 17.52 -1.72
C ILE A 79 13.84 16.76 -0.40
N ARG A 80 12.81 15.99 -0.05
CA ARG A 80 12.77 15.20 1.17
C ARG A 80 11.86 13.98 1.04
N TRP A 81 12.14 12.94 1.83
CA TRP A 81 11.35 11.72 1.85
C TRP A 81 11.37 11.04 3.23
N ALA A 82 10.36 10.23 3.52
CA ALA A 82 10.24 9.46 4.77
C ALA A 82 9.71 8.06 4.45
N SER A 83 10.01 7.06 5.28
CA SER A 83 9.38 5.73 5.19
C SER A 83 8.49 5.44 6.41
N GLU A 84 7.24 5.08 6.17
CA GLU A 84 6.23 4.67 7.18
C GLU A 84 5.89 5.65 8.32
N GLU A 85 6.17 6.95 8.15
CA GLU A 85 5.90 7.96 9.19
C GLU A 85 4.43 8.45 9.22
N ILE A 86 3.69 8.30 8.12
CA ILE A 86 2.32 8.84 8.00
C ILE A 86 1.28 7.80 8.39
N ILE A 87 0.39 8.15 9.32
CA ILE A 87 -0.72 7.30 9.77
C ILE A 87 -2.01 7.76 9.13
N ILE A 88 -2.70 6.86 8.43
CA ILE A 88 -3.99 7.10 7.81
C ILE A 88 -5.03 6.15 8.43
N PRO A 89 -6.07 6.66 9.11
CA PRO A 89 -7.15 5.80 9.59
C PRO A 89 -7.97 5.28 8.41
N TYR A 90 -8.28 3.99 8.39
CA TYR A 90 -9.18 3.40 7.40
C TYR A 90 -10.20 2.48 8.08
N TYR A 91 -11.38 2.36 7.48
CA TYR A 91 -12.41 1.46 7.95
C TYR A 91 -12.26 0.10 7.25
N SER A 92 -12.03 -0.96 8.02
CA SER A 92 -11.85 -2.30 7.49
C SER A 92 -13.20 -2.95 7.15
N PRO A 93 -13.40 -3.43 5.91
CA PRO A 93 -14.65 -4.06 5.49
C PRO A 93 -14.84 -5.47 6.06
N ILE A 94 -13.81 -6.02 6.73
CA ILE A 94 -13.78 -7.40 7.22
C ILE A 94 -14.36 -7.52 8.62
N ASP A 95 -13.98 -6.59 9.49
CA ASP A 95 -14.34 -6.59 10.91
C ASP A 95 -15.12 -5.33 11.33
N CYS A 96 -15.40 -4.43 10.37
CA CYS A 96 -16.22 -3.24 10.58
C CYS A 96 -15.64 -2.29 11.64
N LYS A 97 -14.32 -2.16 11.69
CA LYS A 97 -13.58 -1.32 12.66
C LYS A 97 -12.57 -0.41 11.97
N TYR A 98 -12.21 0.68 12.65
CA TYR A 98 -11.11 1.54 12.23
C TYR A 98 -9.75 0.93 12.57
N HIS A 99 -8.85 0.99 11.60
CA HIS A 99 -7.46 0.52 11.69
C HIS A 99 -6.50 1.60 11.20
N ARG A 100 -5.20 1.41 11.48
CA ARG A 100 -4.13 2.29 11.03
C ARG A 100 -3.47 1.72 9.77
N TYR A 101 -3.38 2.54 8.72
CA TYR A 101 -2.59 2.28 7.54
C TYR A 101 -1.34 3.17 7.55
N TYR A 102 -0.19 2.54 7.29
CA TYR A 102 1.10 3.17 7.13
C TYR A 102 1.51 2.98 5.67
N PRO A 103 1.40 4.01 4.80
CA PRO A 103 1.94 3.97 3.45
C PRO A 103 3.46 3.84 3.48
N ASP A 104 4.05 3.19 2.46
CA ASP A 104 5.48 2.89 2.45
C ASP A 104 6.35 4.15 2.47
N PHE A 105 6.03 5.16 1.63
CA PHE A 105 6.83 6.38 1.55
C PHE A 105 6.02 7.66 1.48
N TYR A 106 6.56 8.71 2.11
CA TYR A 106 6.23 10.10 1.85
C TYR A 106 7.35 10.75 1.04
N VAL A 107 7.02 11.55 0.03
CA VAL A 107 7.99 12.19 -0.85
C VAL A 107 7.57 13.63 -1.17
N GLU A 108 8.52 14.54 -1.10
CA GLU A 108 8.42 15.88 -1.68
C GLU A 108 9.44 16.04 -2.80
N ALA A 109 8.98 16.41 -3.98
CA ALA A 109 9.81 16.59 -5.16
C ALA A 109 9.48 17.90 -5.88
N ARG A 110 10.50 18.49 -6.49
CA ARG A 110 10.36 19.65 -7.37
C ARG A 110 9.90 19.18 -8.75
N ALA A 111 8.78 19.71 -9.21
CA ALA A 111 8.27 19.48 -10.55
C ALA A 111 9.01 20.37 -11.59
N PRO A 112 8.93 20.05 -12.89
CA PRO A 112 9.59 20.83 -13.93
C PRO A 112 9.15 22.30 -14.00
N ASP A 113 7.93 22.60 -13.55
CA ASP A 113 7.38 23.95 -13.43
C ASP A 113 7.90 24.71 -12.19
N GLY A 114 8.79 24.11 -11.41
CA GLY A 114 9.37 24.67 -10.19
C GLY A 114 8.50 24.48 -8.94
N SER A 115 7.25 23.99 -9.07
CA SER A 115 6.37 23.74 -7.93
C SER A 115 6.85 22.55 -7.09
N VAL A 116 6.48 22.53 -5.81
CA VAL A 116 6.77 21.38 -4.94
C VAL A 116 5.53 20.49 -4.87
N LYS A 117 5.68 19.25 -5.34
CA LYS A 117 4.65 18.21 -5.25
C LYS A 117 4.94 17.29 -4.09
N LYS A 118 3.88 16.98 -3.34
CA LYS A 118 3.90 16.06 -2.20
C LYS A 118 3.13 14.81 -2.57
N MET A 119 3.67 13.65 -2.24
CA MET A 119 3.05 12.37 -2.60
C MET A 119 3.27 11.30 -1.55
N LEU A 120 2.31 10.39 -1.48
CA LEU A 120 2.40 9.13 -0.76
C LEU A 120 2.55 8.00 -1.77
N LEU A 121 3.52 7.12 -1.54
CA LEU A 121 3.82 5.98 -2.40
C LEU A 121 3.55 4.67 -1.65
N GLU A 122 2.93 3.72 -2.34
CA GLU A 122 2.77 2.33 -1.92
C GLU A 122 3.50 1.42 -2.92
N VAL A 123 4.41 0.57 -2.45
CA VAL A 123 5.15 -0.39 -3.27
C VAL A 123 4.44 -1.74 -3.26
N LYS A 124 3.96 -2.17 -4.42
CA LYS A 124 3.19 -3.41 -4.53
C LYS A 124 3.39 -4.10 -5.87
N PRO A 125 3.54 -5.44 -5.93
CA PRO A 125 3.49 -6.17 -7.19
C PRO A 125 2.17 -5.91 -7.91
N ALA A 126 2.21 -5.68 -9.23
CA ALA A 126 1.01 -5.35 -10.02
C ALA A 126 -0.04 -6.47 -9.97
N ALA A 127 0.37 -7.72 -9.76
CA ALA A 127 -0.55 -8.84 -9.57
C ALA A 127 -1.41 -8.70 -8.29
N GLN A 128 -0.93 -7.98 -7.27
CA GLN A 128 -1.65 -7.75 -6.01
C GLN A 128 -2.50 -6.48 -6.01
N THR A 129 -2.44 -5.67 -7.07
CA THR A 129 -3.30 -4.49 -7.26
C THR A 129 -4.60 -4.84 -7.97
N GLN A 130 -4.71 -6.06 -8.48
CA GLN A 130 -5.83 -6.55 -9.26
C GLN A 130 -6.72 -7.49 -8.44
N PRO A 131 -8.04 -7.51 -8.70
CA PRO A 131 -8.93 -8.43 -8.02
C PRO A 131 -8.56 -9.90 -8.35
N PRO A 132 -8.64 -10.81 -7.37
CA PRO A 132 -8.39 -12.24 -7.61
C PRO A 132 -9.34 -12.79 -8.68
N LYS A 133 -8.79 -13.53 -9.65
CA LYS A 133 -9.60 -14.14 -10.72
C LYS A 133 -10.55 -15.17 -10.11
N SER A 134 -11.84 -15.08 -10.44
CA SER A 134 -12.87 -16.01 -9.96
C SER A 134 -12.61 -17.45 -10.43
N PRO A 135 -12.24 -18.38 -9.53
CA PRO A 135 -11.99 -19.77 -9.90
C PRO A 135 -13.31 -20.54 -10.03
N LYS A 136 -13.29 -21.66 -10.76
CA LYS A 136 -14.45 -22.59 -10.84
C LYS A 136 -14.86 -23.12 -9.46
N ARG A 137 -13.89 -23.33 -8.56
CA ARG A 137 -14.12 -23.76 -7.16
C ARG A 137 -13.59 -22.70 -6.20
N LYS A 138 -14.48 -22.15 -5.36
CA LYS A 138 -14.12 -21.19 -4.31
C LYS A 138 -13.40 -21.90 -3.16
N THR A 139 -12.07 -21.87 -3.19
CA THR A 139 -11.22 -22.47 -2.14
C THR A 139 -11.03 -21.52 -0.96
N LYS A 140 -10.59 -22.04 0.20
CA LYS A 140 -10.19 -21.19 1.36
C LYS A 140 -9.15 -20.14 0.98
N ARG A 141 -8.19 -20.53 0.12
CA ARG A 141 -7.17 -19.63 -0.43
C ARG A 141 -7.81 -18.48 -1.20
N TYR A 142 -8.71 -18.77 -2.14
CA TYR A 142 -9.41 -17.73 -2.91
C TYR A 142 -10.17 -16.76 -1.98
N ILE A 143 -10.87 -17.27 -0.97
CA ILE A 143 -11.56 -16.43 0.01
C ILE A 143 -10.56 -15.50 0.71
N SER A 144 -9.41 -16.02 1.16
CA SER A 144 -8.39 -15.18 1.80
C SER A 144 -7.79 -14.11 0.87
N GLU A 145 -7.61 -14.43 -0.41
CA GLU A 145 -7.12 -13.49 -1.43
C GLU A 145 -8.13 -12.36 -1.66
N VAL A 146 -9.42 -12.69 -1.75
CA VAL A 146 -10.51 -11.69 -1.89
C VAL A 146 -10.60 -10.79 -0.66
N MET A 147 -10.52 -11.35 0.55
CA MET A 147 -10.55 -10.57 1.79
C MET A 147 -9.34 -9.63 1.89
N THR A 148 -8.14 -10.11 1.54
CA THR A 148 -6.91 -9.30 1.52
C THR A 148 -7.02 -8.16 0.51
N TYR A 149 -7.55 -8.46 -0.68
CA TYR A 149 -7.79 -7.45 -1.71
C TYR A 149 -8.74 -6.35 -1.22
N GLY A 150 -9.88 -6.72 -0.61
CA GLY A 150 -10.84 -5.74 -0.08
C GLY A 150 -10.26 -4.86 1.03
N VAL A 151 -9.39 -5.39 1.90
CA VAL A 151 -8.67 -4.58 2.90
C VAL A 151 -7.70 -3.59 2.24
N ASN A 152 -6.93 -4.03 1.25
CA ASN A 152 -5.99 -3.15 0.55
C ASN A 152 -6.73 -2.06 -0.23
N GLU A 153 -7.85 -2.40 -0.86
CA GLU A 153 -8.71 -1.42 -1.54
C GLU A 153 -9.21 -0.34 -0.56
N ALA A 154 -9.67 -0.74 0.62
CA ALA A 154 -10.11 0.19 1.68
C ALA A 154 -8.96 1.09 2.16
N LYS A 155 -7.76 0.54 2.35
CA LYS A 155 -6.56 1.32 2.72
C LYS A 155 -6.20 2.36 1.65
N TRP A 156 -6.13 1.93 0.38
CA TRP A 156 -5.77 2.81 -0.72
C TRP A 156 -6.83 3.87 -0.99
N LYS A 157 -8.11 3.55 -0.80
CA LYS A 157 -9.18 4.55 -0.85
C LYS A 157 -8.98 5.63 0.21
N ALA A 158 -8.78 5.23 1.47
CA ALA A 158 -8.52 6.18 2.55
C ALA A 158 -7.28 7.05 2.27
N ALA A 159 -6.21 6.48 1.71
CA ALA A 159 -5.02 7.25 1.35
C ALA A 159 -5.24 8.21 0.18
N LYS A 160 -6.04 7.85 -0.82
CA LYS A 160 -6.43 8.76 -1.91
C LYS A 160 -7.22 9.95 -1.38
N GLU A 161 -8.20 9.72 -0.51
CA GLU A 161 -9.00 10.77 0.13
C GLU A 161 -8.12 11.67 1.00
N PHE A 162 -7.27 11.09 1.85
CA PHE A 162 -6.29 11.82 2.67
C PHE A 162 -5.35 12.70 1.83
N CYS A 163 -4.86 12.18 0.70
CA CYS A 163 -4.01 12.94 -0.21
C CYS A 163 -4.79 14.08 -0.87
N LEU A 164 -6.00 13.82 -1.34
CA LEU A 164 -6.84 14.81 -2.00
C LEU A 164 -7.11 16.02 -1.09
N ASP A 165 -7.47 15.78 0.17
CA ASP A 165 -7.74 16.83 1.16
C ASP A 165 -6.53 17.73 1.45
N LYS A 166 -5.32 17.20 1.24
CA LYS A 166 -4.06 17.92 1.45
C LYS A 166 -3.46 18.51 0.16
N GLY A 167 -4.09 18.28 -0.99
CA GLY A 167 -3.51 18.58 -2.30
C GLY A 167 -2.25 17.75 -2.62
N TRP A 168 -2.15 16.54 -2.05
CA TRP A 168 -1.08 15.58 -2.30
C TRP A 168 -1.54 14.54 -3.32
N GLU A 169 -0.59 13.73 -3.81
CA GLU A 169 -0.88 12.63 -4.73
C GLU A 169 -0.63 11.27 -4.08
N PHE A 170 -1.53 10.30 -4.27
CA PHE A 170 -1.29 8.91 -3.88
C PHE A 170 -0.95 8.06 -5.11
N ARG A 171 0.18 7.36 -5.09
CA ARG A 171 0.64 6.50 -6.21
C ARG A 171 1.00 5.11 -5.72
N ILE A 172 0.69 4.12 -6.55
CA ILE A 172 1.15 2.75 -6.37
C ILE A 172 2.33 2.53 -7.32
N ILE A 173 3.45 2.06 -6.79
CA ILE A 173 4.69 1.75 -7.49
C ILE A 173 4.78 0.23 -7.64
N THR A 174 4.84 -0.22 -8.89
CA THR A 174 4.92 -1.64 -9.26
C THR A 174 6.24 -1.94 -9.96
N GLU A 175 6.45 -3.19 -10.35
CA GLU A 175 7.59 -3.62 -11.16
C GLU A 175 7.76 -2.79 -12.45
N ALA A 176 6.66 -2.28 -13.02
CA ALA A 176 6.70 -1.49 -14.25
C ALA A 176 7.44 -0.16 -14.05
N GLU A 177 7.29 0.48 -12.89
CA GLU A 177 8.00 1.71 -12.54
C GLU A 177 9.44 1.41 -12.12
N LEU A 178 9.66 0.32 -11.38
CA LEU A 178 10.97 -0.03 -10.81
C LEU A 178 11.97 -0.55 -11.85
N PHE A 179 11.50 -1.21 -12.90
CA PHE A 179 12.36 -1.88 -13.89
C PHE A 179 12.23 -1.31 -15.31
N LYS A 180 11.71 -0.08 -15.44
CA LYS A 180 11.68 0.63 -16.73
C LYS A 180 13.08 0.70 -17.31
N LYS A 181 13.28 0.07 -18.47
CA LYS A 181 14.50 0.24 -19.25
C LYS A 181 14.53 1.68 -19.76
N PRO A 182 15.68 2.37 -19.72
CA PRO A 182 15.78 3.69 -20.32
C PRO A 182 15.37 3.57 -21.80
N THR A 183 14.38 4.36 -22.20
CA THR A 183 14.06 4.55 -23.61
C THR A 183 15.28 5.17 -24.28
N LYS A 184 15.87 4.43 -25.22
CA LYS A 184 16.96 4.92 -26.07
C LYS A 184 16.50 6.09 -26.92
#